data_AF-A0A8T5GFG5-F1
#
_entry.id   AF-A0A8T5GFG5-F1
#
_cell.length_a   1.000
_cell.length_b   1.000
_cell.length_c   1.000
_cell.angle_alpha   90.00
_cell.angle_beta   90.00
_cell.angle_gamma   90.00
#
_symmetry.space_group_name_H-M   'P 1'
#
loop_
_entity.id
_entity.type
_entity.pdbx_description
1 polymer ?
#
loop_
_entity_poly.entity_id
_entity_poly.type
_entity_poly.pdbx_seq_one_letter_code
_entity_poly.pdbx_strand_id
1 'polypeptide(L)'
;MLSKDYILGFVEGEGCFCIALGKYIDRRPRKLGRRSNIKNPYLFRVHPTFRISMCGADRGVLEKIKETLGVGAIYTRKIKNEFAQEGVQFYTKSLADCLKVRDFFKDMDFQTKKGKDFGLWCSALDIIEKNEHLTKEGILSICEIRDQINFLKRKNKWDTKTVKRILEAKPIHQTAHFDPNQTSFLHNDSFDQKEFLRKNQGNNKTSKTSFAQTELV
;
A
#
# COMPACT_ATOMS: atom_id res chain seq x y z
N MET A 1 5.49 -26.51 -7.31
CA MET A 1 4.65 -25.65 -6.46
C MET A 1 4.54 -26.26 -5.07
N LEU A 2 4.47 -25.43 -4.02
CA LEU A 2 4.27 -25.88 -2.64
C LEU A 2 2.77 -26.10 -2.38
N SER A 3 2.41 -26.97 -1.43
CA SER A 3 1.01 -27.13 -1.01
C SER A 3 0.52 -25.88 -0.27
N LYS A 4 -0.79 -25.62 -0.35
CA LYS A 4 -1.40 -24.49 0.38
C LYS A 4 -1.17 -24.61 1.88
N ASP A 5 -1.38 -25.79 2.46
CA ASP A 5 -1.23 -26.03 3.90
C ASP A 5 0.20 -25.81 4.38
N TYR A 6 1.21 -26.20 3.58
CA TYR A 6 2.61 -25.90 3.89
C TYR A 6 2.84 -24.39 3.94
N ILE A 7 2.36 -23.64 2.95
CA ILE A 7 2.50 -22.18 2.92
C ILE A 7 1.77 -21.56 4.10
N LEU A 8 0.56 -22.01 4.44
CA LEU A 8 -0.17 -21.51 5.60
C LEU A 8 0.64 -21.72 6.89
N GLY A 9 1.10 -22.95 7.16
CA GLY A 9 1.92 -23.25 8.34
C GLY A 9 3.21 -22.44 8.37
N PHE A 10 3.83 -22.24 7.20
CA PHE A 10 5.01 -21.38 7.06
C PHE A 10 4.71 -19.93 7.43
N VAL A 11 3.60 -19.40 6.95
CA VAL A 11 3.15 -18.03 7.22
C VAL A 11 2.77 -17.86 8.68
N GLU A 12 2.15 -18.86 9.31
CA GLU A 12 1.83 -18.85 10.75
C GLU A 12 3.08 -18.64 11.61
N GLY A 13 4.22 -19.21 11.20
CA GLY A 13 5.53 -18.99 11.84
C GLY A 13 6.18 -17.66 11.44
N GLU A 14 6.52 -17.48 10.16
CA GLU A 14 7.44 -16.44 9.66
C GLU A 14 6.75 -15.27 8.94
N GLY A 15 5.45 -15.38 8.69
CA GLY A 15 4.67 -14.39 7.95
C GLY A 15 4.39 -13.12 8.77
N CYS A 16 4.28 -11.99 8.08
CA CYS A 16 3.98 -10.70 8.70
C CYS A 16 3.02 -9.89 7.84
N PHE A 17 1.81 -9.67 8.35
CA PHE A 17 0.84 -8.73 7.83
C PHE A 17 1.10 -7.35 8.42
N CYS A 18 1.28 -6.34 7.58
CA CYS A 18 1.68 -5.00 8.02
C CYS A 18 0.95 -3.92 7.22
N ILE A 19 0.59 -2.84 7.92
CA ILE A 19 0.09 -1.61 7.32
C ILE A 19 1.00 -0.47 7.78
N ALA A 20 1.68 0.18 6.84
CA ALA A 20 2.50 1.35 7.13
C ALA A 20 1.82 2.63 6.65
N LEU A 21 2.03 3.72 7.38
CA LEU A 21 1.66 5.06 6.94
C LEU A 21 2.91 5.84 6.55
N GLY A 22 2.90 6.40 5.35
CA GLY A 22 3.89 7.35 4.86
C GLY A 22 3.30 8.75 4.81
N LYS A 23 4.16 9.77 4.99
CA LYS A 23 3.80 11.13 4.57
C LYS A 23 3.83 11.18 3.05
N TYR A 24 2.72 11.56 2.43
CA TYR A 24 2.73 11.95 1.05
C TYR A 24 3.20 13.40 0.96
N ILE A 25 4.24 13.62 0.17
CA ILE A 25 4.65 14.96 -0.25
C ILE A 25 4.14 15.10 -1.67
N ASP A 26 3.22 16.02 -1.91
CA ASP A 26 2.85 16.38 -3.29
C ASP A 26 4.08 17.00 -3.95
N ARG A 27 4.67 16.27 -4.91
CA ARG A 27 5.86 16.69 -5.64
C ARG A 27 5.52 17.25 -7.02
N ARG A 28 4.24 17.35 -7.39
CA ARG A 28 3.88 17.91 -8.70
C ARG A 28 4.11 19.43 -8.67
N PRO A 29 4.97 19.97 -9.54
CA PRO A 29 4.84 21.39 -9.87
C PRO A 29 3.48 21.53 -10.58
N ARG A 30 2.51 22.21 -9.95
CA ARG A 30 1.28 22.59 -10.66
C ARG A 30 1.69 23.37 -11.91
N LYS A 31 0.98 23.22 -13.03
CA LYS A 31 1.31 23.78 -14.36
C LYS A 31 1.46 25.32 -14.43
N LEU A 32 1.29 26.05 -13.33
CA LEU A 32 1.77 27.43 -13.23
C LEU A 32 3.27 27.36 -13.00
N GLY A 33 4.11 28.02 -13.80
CA GLY A 33 5.58 28.00 -13.74
C GLY A 33 6.25 28.45 -12.42
N ARG A 34 5.59 28.31 -11.27
CA ARG A 34 6.09 28.49 -9.92
C ARG A 34 6.14 27.11 -9.26
N ARG A 35 7.33 26.69 -8.80
CA ARG A 35 7.44 25.62 -7.80
C ARG A 35 6.56 26.02 -6.62
N SER A 36 5.42 25.34 -6.42
CA SER A 36 4.64 25.61 -5.23
C SER A 36 5.41 25.05 -4.03
N ASN A 37 5.89 25.93 -3.15
CA ASN A 37 6.34 25.55 -1.80
C ASN A 37 5.17 25.01 -0.93
N ILE A 38 3.97 24.96 -1.50
CA ILE A 38 2.73 24.40 -0.95
C ILE A 38 2.90 22.88 -0.86
N LYS A 39 3.49 22.44 0.25
CA LYS A 39 3.37 21.06 0.71
C LYS A 39 1.93 20.90 1.15
N ASN A 40 1.12 20.11 0.44
CA ASN A 40 -0.18 19.71 0.97
C ASN A 40 0.08 18.90 2.26
N PRO A 41 -0.15 19.46 3.47
CA PRO A 41 0.43 18.91 4.70
C PRO A 41 -0.21 17.59 5.17
N TYR A 42 -1.33 17.20 4.56
CA TYR A 42 -2.31 16.30 5.17
C TYR A 42 -2.61 15.03 4.37
N LEU A 43 -1.79 14.68 3.38
CA LEU A 43 -1.96 13.43 2.64
C LEU A 43 -1.12 12.33 3.30
N PHE A 44 -1.77 11.38 3.96
CA PHE A 44 -1.12 10.13 4.34
C PHE A 44 -1.21 9.15 3.17
N ARG A 45 -0.12 8.44 2.90
CA ARG A 45 -0.13 7.30 1.99
C ARG A 45 -0.18 6.02 2.83
N VAL A 46 -1.17 5.18 2.55
CA VAL A 46 -1.29 3.86 3.16
C VAL A 46 -0.50 2.86 2.33
N HIS A 47 0.29 2.03 3.00
CA HIS A 47 1.13 0.99 2.40
C HIS A 47 0.85 -0.35 3.08
N PRO A 48 -0.16 -1.12 2.62
CA PRO A 48 -0.30 -2.51 3.04
C PRO A 48 0.86 -3.32 2.46
N THR A 49 1.46 -4.17 3.28
CA THR A 49 2.50 -5.12 2.86
C THR A 49 2.32 -6.44 3.58
N PHE A 50 2.52 -7.54 2.86
CA PHE A 50 2.72 -8.87 3.43
C PHE A 50 4.18 -9.26 3.21
N ARG A 51 4.80 -9.84 4.24
CA ARG A 51 6.24 -10.15 4.26
C ARG A 51 6.50 -11.51 4.87
N ILE A 52 7.55 -12.17 4.41
CA ILE A 52 8.12 -13.38 5.05
C ILE A 52 9.63 -13.15 5.12
N SER A 53 10.21 -13.22 6.31
CA SER A 53 11.64 -12.95 6.53
C SER A 53 12.33 -14.23 6.97
N MET A 54 13.53 -14.50 6.48
CA MET A 54 14.28 -15.71 6.80
C MET A 54 15.79 -15.48 6.73
N CYS A 55 16.55 -16.50 7.13
CA CYS A 55 17.97 -16.60 6.81
C CYS A 55 18.18 -16.79 5.29
N GLY A 56 19.23 -16.17 4.76
CA GLY A 56 19.62 -16.23 3.34
C GLY A 56 19.94 -17.64 2.83
N ALA A 57 20.33 -18.56 3.71
CA ALA A 57 20.55 -19.96 3.36
C ALA A 57 19.28 -20.63 2.79
N ASP A 58 18.11 -20.22 3.27
CA ASP A 58 16.80 -20.79 2.90
C ASP A 58 16.08 -19.99 1.81
N ARG A 59 16.80 -19.14 1.06
CA ARG A 59 16.23 -18.32 -0.02
C ARG A 59 15.36 -19.13 -0.99
N GLY A 60 15.75 -20.36 -1.30
CA GLY A 60 15.01 -21.24 -2.22
C GLY A 60 13.56 -21.50 -1.78
N VAL A 61 13.26 -21.48 -0.48
CA VAL A 61 11.89 -21.61 0.03
C VAL A 61 11.06 -20.39 -0.37
N LEU A 62 11.60 -19.18 -0.22
CA LEU A 62 10.91 -17.94 -0.61
C LEU A 62 10.68 -17.86 -2.13
N GLU A 63 11.60 -18.41 -2.93
CA GLU A 63 11.43 -18.50 -4.39
C GLU A 63 10.25 -19.40 -4.76
N LYS A 64 10.13 -20.57 -4.13
CA LYS A 64 8.99 -21.48 -4.31
C LYS A 64 7.67 -20.88 -3.81
N ILE A 65 7.68 -20.13 -2.70
CA ILE A 65 6.50 -19.41 -2.20
C ILE A 65 6.08 -18.33 -3.20
N LYS A 66 7.03 -17.52 -3.70
CA LYS A 66 6.78 -16.50 -4.73
C LYS A 66 6.17 -17.11 -5.99
N GLU A 67 6.71 -18.24 -6.45
CA GLU A 67 6.18 -18.97 -7.61
C GLU A 67 4.73 -19.43 -7.36
N THR A 68 4.46 -20.00 -6.18
CA THR A 68 3.13 -20.52 -5.83
C THR A 68 2.09 -19.39 -5.67
N LEU A 69 2.48 -18.26 -5.08
CA LEU A 69 1.60 -17.07 -4.94
C LEU A 69 1.46 -16.28 -6.25
N GLY A 70 2.42 -16.43 -7.18
CA GLY A 70 2.45 -15.70 -8.46
C GLY A 70 2.65 -14.18 -8.32
N VAL A 71 3.07 -13.70 -7.15
CA VAL A 71 3.23 -12.26 -6.83
C VAL A 71 4.42 -11.98 -5.93
N GLY A 72 4.74 -10.70 -5.75
CA GLY A 72 5.75 -10.24 -4.81
C GLY A 72 7.16 -10.22 -5.37
N ALA A 73 8.10 -9.89 -4.50
CA ALA A 73 9.52 -9.85 -4.78
C ALA A 73 10.32 -10.35 -3.59
N ILE A 74 11.57 -10.74 -3.86
CA ILE A 74 12.51 -11.20 -2.85
C ILE A 74 13.67 -10.20 -2.81
N TYR A 75 13.95 -9.69 -1.62
CA TYR A 75 15.05 -8.79 -1.36
C TYR A 75 16.05 -9.46 -0.40
N THR A 76 17.33 -9.37 -0.74
CA THR A 76 18.42 -9.79 0.16
C THR A 76 18.93 -8.59 0.92
N ARG A 77 18.89 -8.68 2.24
CA ARG A 77 19.49 -7.69 3.13
C ARG A 77 20.94 -8.12 3.43
N LYS A 78 21.87 -7.52 2.69
CA LYS A 78 23.30 -7.67 2.97
C LYS A 78 23.61 -7.12 4.36
N ILE A 79 24.31 -7.90 5.17
CA ILE A 79 24.83 -7.48 6.47
C ILE A 79 26.31 -7.17 6.27
N LYS A 80 26.80 -6.05 6.85
CA LYS A 80 28.21 -5.65 6.75
C LYS A 80 29.15 -6.49 7.64
N ASN A 81 28.61 -7.42 8.40
CA ASN A 81 29.35 -8.26 9.33
C ASN A 81 29.60 -9.61 8.66
N GLU A 82 30.88 -9.95 8.48
CA GLU A 82 31.35 -11.20 7.84
C GLU A 82 30.95 -12.47 8.60
N PHE A 83 30.64 -12.36 9.90
CA PHE A 83 30.20 -13.48 10.74
C PHE A 83 28.68 -13.63 10.80
N ALA A 84 27.91 -12.73 10.16
CA ALA A 84 26.45 -12.78 10.18
C ALA A 84 25.91 -13.31 8.86
N GLN A 85 25.01 -14.30 8.94
CA GLN A 85 24.28 -14.75 7.76
C GLN A 85 23.38 -13.63 7.22
N GLU A 86 23.35 -13.47 5.90
CA GLU A 86 22.48 -12.50 5.25
C GLU A 86 21.01 -12.81 5.55
N GLY A 87 20.19 -11.77 5.68
CA GLY A 87 18.74 -11.93 5.77
C GLY A 87 18.11 -11.89 4.38
N VAL A 88 17.08 -12.69 4.14
CA VAL A 88 16.28 -12.62 2.92
C VAL A 88 14.82 -12.38 3.26
N GLN A 89 14.12 -11.62 2.43
CA GLN A 89 12.73 -11.25 2.67
C GLN A 89 11.90 -11.30 1.39
N PHE A 90 10.82 -12.06 1.43
CA PHE A 90 9.71 -11.94 0.50
C PHE A 90 8.84 -10.76 0.92
N TYR A 91 8.34 -9.99 -0.04
CA TYR A 91 7.37 -8.92 0.22
C TYR A 91 6.46 -8.64 -0.97
N THR A 92 5.23 -8.21 -0.70
CA THR A 92 4.31 -7.68 -1.72
C THR A 92 4.70 -6.26 -2.13
N LYS A 93 4.65 -5.96 -3.44
CA LYS A 93 5.09 -4.66 -3.98
C LYS A 93 3.95 -3.68 -4.22
N SER A 94 2.72 -4.17 -4.34
CA SER A 94 1.57 -3.41 -4.78
C SER A 94 0.30 -3.81 -4.04
N LEU A 95 -0.75 -2.99 -4.14
CA LEU A 95 -2.08 -3.37 -3.67
C LEU A 95 -2.56 -4.65 -4.38
N ALA A 96 -2.37 -4.76 -5.69
CA ALA A 96 -2.75 -5.94 -6.46
C ALA A 96 -2.06 -7.23 -5.97
N ASP A 97 -0.78 -7.14 -5.58
CA ASP A 97 -0.06 -8.26 -4.95
C ASP A 97 -0.73 -8.64 -3.62
N CYS A 98 -1.15 -7.65 -2.82
CA CYS A 98 -1.79 -7.88 -1.53
C CYS A 98 -3.18 -8.52 -1.69
N LEU A 99 -3.96 -8.10 -2.68
CA LEU A 99 -5.28 -8.69 -2.97
C LEU A 99 -5.14 -10.15 -3.40
N LYS A 100 -4.14 -10.48 -4.22
CA LYS A 100 -3.84 -11.88 -4.56
C LYS A 100 -3.43 -12.72 -3.35
N VAL A 101 -2.68 -12.14 -2.41
CA VAL A 101 -2.36 -12.79 -1.13
C VAL A 101 -3.62 -12.99 -0.27
N ARG A 102 -4.50 -11.98 -0.17
CA ARG A 102 -5.81 -12.10 0.50
C ARG A 102 -6.60 -13.26 -0.09
N ASP A 103 -6.73 -13.30 -1.41
CA ASP A 103 -7.54 -14.30 -2.10
C ASP A 103 -6.94 -15.72 -2.01
N PHE A 104 -5.62 -15.84 -1.83
CA PHE A 104 -4.97 -17.12 -1.58
C PHE A 104 -5.33 -17.71 -0.22
N PHE A 105 -5.40 -16.87 0.82
CA PHE A 105 -5.61 -17.29 2.21
C PHE A 105 -7.06 -17.19 2.71
N LYS A 106 -7.98 -16.57 1.95
CA LYS A 106 -9.33 -16.23 2.43
C LYS A 106 -10.18 -17.40 2.94
N ASP A 107 -9.97 -18.60 2.38
CA ASP A 107 -10.73 -19.81 2.70
C ASP A 107 -9.91 -20.80 3.55
N MET A 108 -8.83 -20.33 4.19
CA MET A 108 -7.91 -21.15 4.96
C MET A 108 -8.00 -20.86 6.46
N ASP A 109 -7.93 -21.92 7.26
CA ASP A 109 -8.06 -21.85 8.72
C ASP A 109 -6.71 -21.65 9.40
N PHE A 110 -6.42 -20.41 9.81
CA PHE A 110 -5.27 -20.08 10.63
C PHE A 110 -5.43 -20.64 12.06
N GLN A 111 -4.38 -21.27 12.60
CA GLN A 111 -4.36 -21.88 13.93
C GLN A 111 -3.75 -20.97 15.00
N THR A 112 -3.12 -19.86 14.61
CA THR A 112 -2.46 -18.92 15.52
C THR A 112 -3.13 -17.55 15.55
N LYS A 113 -2.65 -16.66 16.42
CA LYS A 113 -3.05 -15.23 16.44
C LYS A 113 -2.91 -14.53 15.07
N LYS A 114 -2.13 -15.11 14.16
CA LYS A 114 -1.92 -14.58 12.81
C LYS A 114 -3.19 -14.59 11.97
N GLY A 115 -4.16 -15.47 12.27
CA GLY A 115 -5.50 -15.40 11.67
C GLY A 115 -6.22 -14.09 11.99
N LYS A 116 -6.11 -13.61 13.24
CA LYS A 116 -6.66 -12.29 13.62
C LYS A 116 -5.92 -11.16 12.92
N ASP A 117 -4.59 -11.21 12.86
CA ASP A 117 -3.79 -10.21 12.13
C ASP A 117 -4.16 -10.18 10.64
N PHE A 118 -4.38 -11.34 10.02
CA PHE A 118 -4.83 -11.48 8.64
C PHE A 118 -6.21 -10.86 8.43
N GLY A 119 -7.19 -11.18 9.28
CA GLY A 119 -8.53 -10.60 9.20
C GLY A 119 -8.53 -9.07 9.30
N LEU A 120 -7.80 -8.52 10.27
CA LEU A 120 -7.61 -7.07 10.40
C LEU A 120 -6.95 -6.47 9.15
N TRP A 121 -5.91 -7.13 8.64
CA TRP A 121 -5.22 -6.69 7.43
C TRP A 121 -6.15 -6.70 6.20
N CYS A 122 -6.99 -7.72 6.04
CA CYS A 122 -8.01 -7.78 5.00
C CYS A 122 -9.02 -6.64 5.11
N SER A 123 -9.51 -6.33 6.32
CA SER A 123 -10.42 -5.20 6.52
C SER A 123 -9.79 -3.86 6.12
N ALA A 124 -8.49 -3.66 6.35
CA ALA A 124 -7.80 -2.48 5.85
C ALA A 124 -7.67 -2.48 4.32
N LEU A 125 -7.44 -3.65 3.70
CA LEU A 125 -7.43 -3.76 2.24
C LEU A 125 -8.78 -3.37 1.64
N ASP A 126 -9.89 -3.73 2.26
CA ASP A 126 -11.23 -3.39 1.77
C ASP A 126 -11.47 -1.87 1.77
N ILE A 127 -11.04 -1.17 2.83
CA ILE A 127 -11.07 0.31 2.91
C ILE A 127 -10.20 0.92 1.79
N ILE A 128 -9.05 0.30 1.49
CA ILE A 128 -8.16 0.78 0.43
C ILE A 128 -8.78 0.56 -0.95
N GLU A 129 -9.34 -0.62 -1.20
CA GLU A 129 -9.98 -1.03 -2.46
C GLU A 129 -11.18 -0.13 -2.81
N LYS A 130 -11.95 0.29 -1.81
CA LYS A 130 -13.07 1.24 -1.95
C LYS A 130 -12.62 2.71 -2.06
N ASN A 131 -11.31 2.99 -2.02
CA ASN A 131 -10.74 4.34 -1.98
C ASN A 131 -11.17 5.19 -0.76
N GLU A 132 -11.74 4.58 0.27
CA GLU A 132 -12.19 5.27 1.48
C GLU A 132 -11.01 5.84 2.29
N HIS A 133 -9.82 5.25 2.15
CA HIS A 133 -8.56 5.74 2.71
C HIS A 133 -8.13 7.14 2.20
N LEU A 134 -8.85 7.73 1.25
CA LEU A 134 -8.66 9.12 0.81
C LEU A 134 -9.40 10.13 1.70
N THR A 135 -10.29 9.65 2.56
CA THR A 135 -11.05 10.45 3.54
C THR A 135 -10.34 10.48 4.88
N LYS A 136 -10.67 11.47 5.72
CA LYS A 136 -10.15 11.56 7.09
C LYS A 136 -10.57 10.34 7.91
N GLU A 137 -11.84 9.96 7.79
CA GLU A 137 -12.48 8.88 8.49
C GLU A 137 -11.83 7.55 8.12
N GLY A 138 -11.67 7.28 6.82
CA GLY A 138 -11.03 6.04 6.34
C GLY A 138 -9.56 5.92 6.77
N ILE A 139 -8.79 7.01 6.79
CA ILE A 139 -7.42 7.00 7.32
C ILE A 139 -7.43 6.64 8.81
N LEU A 140 -8.31 7.23 9.59
CA LEU A 140 -8.41 6.97 11.03
C LEU A 140 -8.82 5.52 11.30
N SER A 141 -9.80 4.98 10.57
CA SER A 141 -10.18 3.57 10.66
C SER A 141 -9.00 2.63 10.34
N ILE A 142 -8.21 2.94 9.31
CA ILE A 142 -6.99 2.17 9.01
C ILE A 142 -5.95 2.28 10.15
N CYS A 143 -5.83 3.43 10.79
CA CYS A 143 -4.93 3.60 11.94
C CYS A 143 -5.37 2.71 13.12
N GLU A 144 -6.65 2.68 13.42
CA GLU A 144 -7.23 1.86 14.49
C GLU A 144 -7.07 0.36 14.21
N ILE A 145 -7.28 -0.07 12.97
CA ILE A 145 -7.03 -1.45 12.53
C ILE A 145 -5.55 -1.80 12.68
N ARG A 146 -4.66 -0.95 12.13
CA ARG A 146 -3.21 -1.15 12.21
C ARG A 146 -2.73 -1.24 13.64
N ASP A 147 -3.24 -0.40 14.53
CA ASP A 147 -2.82 -0.37 15.94
C ASP A 147 -3.22 -1.67 16.67
N GLN A 148 -4.18 -2.43 16.15
CA GLN A 148 -4.53 -3.77 16.65
C GLN A 148 -3.66 -4.89 16.06
N ILE A 149 -3.14 -4.72 14.83
CA ILE A 149 -2.25 -5.69 14.19
C ILE A 149 -0.90 -5.73 14.92
N ASN A 150 -0.41 -6.92 15.25
CA ASN A 150 0.90 -7.09 15.89
C ASN A 150 1.10 -6.18 17.11
N PHE A 151 0.08 -6.06 17.97
CA PHE A 151 0.09 -5.19 19.16
C PHE A 151 1.29 -5.48 20.07
N LEU A 152 2.38 -4.78 19.82
CA LEU A 152 3.53 -4.62 20.69
C LEU A 152 3.60 -3.12 20.96
N LYS A 153 3.79 -2.72 22.22
CA LYS A 153 3.86 -1.31 22.67
C LYS A 153 5.11 -0.56 22.14
N ARG A 154 5.45 -0.70 20.86
CA ARG A 154 6.48 0.09 20.20
C ARG A 154 5.85 1.41 19.76
N LYS A 155 6.51 2.51 20.09
CA LYS A 155 6.07 3.85 19.66
C LYS A 155 6.03 3.90 18.13
N ASN A 156 4.83 3.95 17.56
CA ASN A 156 4.66 4.22 16.14
C ASN A 156 4.74 5.73 15.92
N LYS A 157 5.58 6.17 14.98
CA LYS A 157 5.72 7.59 14.62
C LYS A 157 4.37 8.20 14.18
N TRP A 158 3.51 7.39 13.58
CA TRP A 158 2.19 7.79 13.08
C TRP A 158 1.08 7.10 13.85
N ASP A 159 1.14 7.11 15.18
CA ASP A 159 0.04 6.60 16.00
C ASP A 159 -1.30 7.32 15.71
N THR A 160 -2.42 6.66 16.05
CA THR A 160 -3.75 7.17 15.74
C THR A 160 -3.97 8.59 16.29
N LYS A 161 -3.47 8.87 17.51
CA LYS A 161 -3.57 10.19 18.16
C LYS A 161 -2.84 11.28 17.39
N THR A 162 -1.62 11.00 16.91
CA THR A 162 -0.81 11.93 16.12
C THR A 162 -1.46 12.18 14.77
N VAL A 163 -1.92 11.12 14.10
CA VAL A 163 -2.61 11.23 12.81
C VAL A 163 -3.89 12.07 12.96
N LYS A 164 -4.71 11.79 13.98
CA LYS A 164 -5.92 12.57 14.28
C LYS A 164 -5.62 14.05 14.48
N ARG A 165 -4.63 14.38 15.31
CA ARG A 165 -4.19 15.77 15.54
C ARG A 165 -3.75 16.46 14.24
N ILE A 166 -3.04 15.75 13.36
CA ILE A 166 -2.61 16.28 12.07
C ILE A 166 -3.82 16.53 11.17
N LEU A 167 -4.77 15.58 11.08
CA LEU A 167 -5.96 15.72 10.24
C LEU A 167 -6.95 16.79 10.76
N GLU A 168 -6.91 17.11 12.05
CA GLU A 168 -7.73 18.16 12.68
C GLU A 168 -7.10 19.56 12.64
N ALA A 169 -5.78 19.64 12.42
CA ALA A 169 -5.11 20.92 12.31
C ALA A 169 -5.56 21.64 11.04
N LYS A 170 -6.22 22.80 11.18
CA LYS A 170 -6.61 23.65 10.04
C LYS A 170 -5.38 23.95 9.16
N PRO A 171 -5.46 23.86 7.82
CA PRO A 171 -4.37 24.25 6.94
C PRO A 171 -3.99 25.70 7.23
N ILE A 172 -2.70 25.94 7.53
CA ILE A 172 -2.14 27.27 7.85
C ILE A 172 -2.32 28.30 6.72
N HIS A 173 -2.82 27.92 5.54
CA HIS A 173 -2.97 28.82 4.39
C HIS A 173 -4.29 28.65 3.61
N GLN A 174 -5.44 28.87 4.25
CA GLN A 174 -6.65 29.24 3.50
C GLN A 174 -6.70 30.73 3.13
N THR A 175 -5.90 31.59 3.78
CA THR A 175 -5.95 33.05 3.55
C THR A 175 -5.11 33.57 2.38
N ALA A 176 -4.22 32.77 1.79
CA ALA A 176 -3.38 33.20 0.66
C ALA A 176 -3.92 32.83 -0.73
N HIS A 177 -4.98 32.01 -0.78
CA HIS A 177 -5.65 31.56 -2.02
C HIS A 177 -7.16 31.78 -2.00
N PHE A 178 -7.66 32.67 -1.11
CA PHE A 178 -9.06 33.06 -1.09
C PHE A 178 -9.36 33.94 -2.32
N ASP A 179 -9.61 33.30 -3.47
CA ASP A 179 -10.33 33.89 -4.59
C ASP A 179 -11.81 33.50 -4.41
N PRO A 180 -12.69 34.45 -4.06
CA PRO A 180 -14.12 34.20 -3.87
C PRO A 180 -14.80 33.56 -5.10
N ASN A 181 -14.16 33.63 -6.27
CA ASN A 181 -14.72 33.18 -7.55
C ASN A 181 -14.22 31.79 -8.00
N GLN A 182 -13.36 31.10 -7.23
CA GLN A 182 -12.81 29.77 -7.59
C GLN A 182 -13.24 28.64 -6.64
N THR A 183 -14.50 28.65 -6.22
CA THR A 183 -15.14 27.65 -5.34
C THR A 183 -15.36 26.28 -6.02
N SER A 184 -14.30 25.52 -6.31
CA SER A 184 -14.48 24.11 -6.69
C SER A 184 -13.47 23.11 -6.11
N PHE A 185 -12.46 23.59 -5.37
CA PHE A 185 -11.48 22.69 -4.76
C PHE A 185 -11.35 22.99 -3.28
N LEU A 186 -12.29 22.45 -2.50
CA LEU A 186 -12.16 21.98 -1.11
C LEU A 186 -13.58 21.83 -0.56
N HIS A 187 -13.98 20.59 -0.27
CA HIS A 187 -15.27 20.20 0.30
C HIS A 187 -16.46 20.44 -0.64
N ASN A 188 -16.56 19.62 -1.67
CA ASN A 188 -17.81 19.52 -2.42
C ASN A 188 -18.37 18.11 -2.22
N ASP A 189 -19.53 18.01 -1.58
CA ASP A 189 -20.36 16.79 -1.48
C ASP A 189 -20.89 16.32 -2.87
N SER A 190 -20.30 16.84 -3.95
CA SER A 190 -20.58 16.54 -5.34
C SER A 190 -19.29 16.31 -6.15
N PHE A 191 -18.24 15.75 -5.52
CA PHE A 191 -17.05 15.32 -6.27
C PHE A 191 -17.35 14.06 -7.09
N ASP A 192 -17.70 14.23 -8.37
CA ASP A 192 -17.81 13.11 -9.30
C ASP A 192 -16.41 12.56 -9.66
N GLN A 193 -16.02 11.52 -8.91
CA GLN A 193 -14.79 10.78 -9.10
C GLN A 193 -14.64 10.19 -10.51
N LYS A 194 -15.73 9.83 -11.20
CA LYS A 194 -15.66 9.21 -12.52
C LYS A 194 -15.17 10.21 -13.57
N GLU A 195 -15.61 11.46 -13.49
CA GLU A 195 -15.18 12.51 -14.42
C GLU A 195 -13.72 12.91 -14.19
N PHE A 196 -13.30 12.99 -12.93
CA PHE A 196 -11.90 13.26 -12.57
C PHE A 196 -10.94 12.16 -13.05
N LEU A 197 -11.34 10.89 -12.91
CA LEU A 197 -10.55 9.76 -13.40
C LEU A 197 -10.53 9.70 -14.94
N ARG A 198 -11.65 9.95 -15.61
CA ARG A 198 -11.74 10.01 -17.08
C ARG A 198 -10.83 11.10 -17.68
N LYS A 199 -10.75 12.27 -17.05
CA LYS A 199 -9.87 13.38 -17.48
C LYS A 199 -8.38 13.11 -17.22
N ASN A 200 -8.05 12.19 -16.32
CA ASN A 200 -6.67 11.94 -15.88
C ASN A 200 -6.13 10.55 -16.23
N GLN A 201 -6.89 9.73 -16.96
CA GLN A 201 -6.35 8.56 -17.66
C GLN A 201 -5.65 9.01 -18.95
N GLY A 202 -4.35 9.26 -18.85
CA GLY A 202 -3.49 9.54 -19.99
C GLY A 202 -2.15 8.82 -19.88
N ASN A 203 -1.93 7.87 -20.80
CA ASN A 203 -0.72 7.10 -21.14
C ASN A 203 -0.47 5.75 -20.43
N ASN A 204 -1.33 4.77 -20.69
CA ASN A 204 -0.80 3.46 -21.09
C ASN A 204 -0.58 3.49 -22.61
N LYS A 205 0.66 3.67 -23.06
CA LYS A 205 1.04 3.34 -24.43
C LYS A 205 0.95 1.82 -24.56
N THR A 206 -0.15 1.34 -25.14
CA THR A 206 -0.18 0.03 -25.77
C THR A 206 0.75 0.10 -26.97
N SER A 207 1.88 -0.63 -26.91
CA SER A 207 2.68 -0.92 -28.09
C SER A 207 1.85 -1.82 -29.01
N LYS A 208 1.11 -1.22 -29.94
CA LYS A 208 0.57 -1.93 -31.11
C LYS A 208 1.74 -2.20 -32.05
N THR A 209 2.25 -3.42 -32.02
CA THR A 209 3.08 -3.96 -33.10
C THR A 209 2.17 -4.13 -34.32
N SER A 210 2.38 -3.33 -35.36
CA SER A 210 1.70 -3.47 -36.64
C SER A 210 2.26 -4.68 -37.39
N PHE A 211 1.45 -5.72 -37.59
CA PHE A 211 1.69 -6.69 -38.65
C PHE A 211 1.24 -6.06 -39.97
N ALA A 212 2.19 -5.89 -40.90
CA ALA A 212 1.90 -5.55 -42.27
C ALA A 212 1.33 -6.79 -42.98
N GLN A 213 0.08 -6.70 -43.45
CA GLN A 213 -0.40 -7.51 -44.56
C GLN A 213 -0.06 -6.73 -45.84
N THR A 214 0.83 -7.29 -46.65
CA THR A 214 0.99 -6.89 -48.05
C THR A 214 0.30 -7.96 -48.87
N GLU A 215 -0.90 -7.67 -49.36
CA GLU A 215 -1.45 -8.33 -50.55
C GLU A 215 -0.86 -7.64 -51.77
N LEU A 216 -0.23 -8.41 -52.65
CA LEU A 216 -0.05 -8.05 -54.05
C LEU A 216 -0.37 -9.30 -54.89
N VAL A 217 -1.22 -9.04 -55.88
CA VAL A 217 -1.50 -9.84 -57.08
C VAL A 217 -0.21 -10.18 -57.82
#